data_AF-A0A2H2ZVB8-F1
#
_entry.id   AF-A0A2H2ZVB8-F1
#
_cell.length_a   1.000
_cell.length_b   1.000
_cell.length_c   1.000
_cell.angle_alpha   90.00
_cell.angle_beta   90.00
_cell.angle_gamma   90.00
#
_symmetry.space_group_name_H-M   'P 1'
#
loop_
_entity.id
_entity.type
_entity.pdbx_description
1 polymer ?
#
loop_
_entity_poly.entity_id
_entity_poly.type
_entity_poly.pdbx_seq_one_letter_code
_entity_poly.pdbx_strand_id
1 'polypeptide(L)'
;MYKIFNDIMDNGPFPEEAQEHEYWQLLPLVPVVTSVLLRQQNRRRWKPMALACIFARLPRLREVHYEPWREWDHAQQVPVDEGMRSLMESLASSQVRRLILFETSCPQYLLDFPHFDADRGSTVVVSQAIARASLMLEHLSASFMVDASEFFAALDPSWRWCNLTWLALTSRLLTPDQDADTMDDMLEAAAAAAMTMRKLETMEIWNGSEGLAMVFRYKRAPARAMAEITIRGT
;
A
#
# COMPACT_ATOMS: atom_id res chain seq x y z
N MET A 1 -1.32 -24.55 -23.33
CA MET A 1 -2.51 -23.73 -23.03
C MET A 1 -2.20 -22.33 -23.55
N TYR A 2 -2.81 -21.93 -24.67
CA TYR A 2 -2.60 -20.58 -25.26
C TYR A 2 -3.20 -19.55 -24.30
N LYS A 3 -2.35 -18.71 -23.70
CA LYS A 3 -2.79 -17.61 -22.84
C LYS A 3 -3.37 -16.51 -23.74
N ILE A 4 -4.65 -16.61 -24.06
CA ILE A 4 -5.38 -15.67 -24.95
C ILE A 4 -5.29 -14.20 -24.46
N PHE A 5 -4.96 -13.99 -23.19
CA PHE A 5 -4.76 -12.65 -22.62
C PHE A 5 -3.31 -12.19 -22.54
N ASN A 6 -2.30 -13.02 -22.86
CA ASN A 6 -0.90 -12.59 -22.78
C ASN A 6 -0.61 -11.42 -23.72
N ASP A 7 -1.16 -11.41 -24.93
CA ASP A 7 -0.96 -10.29 -25.86
C ASP A 7 -1.63 -8.98 -25.38
N ILE A 8 -2.60 -9.07 -24.47
CA ILE A 8 -3.29 -7.91 -23.86
C ILE A 8 -2.61 -7.50 -22.54
N MET A 9 -1.93 -8.44 -21.86
CA MET A 9 -1.43 -8.28 -20.49
C MET A 9 0.09 -8.08 -20.41
N ASP A 10 0.88 -8.67 -21.31
CA ASP A 10 2.35 -8.67 -21.23
C ASP A 10 2.98 -7.44 -21.90
N ASN A 11 2.44 -7.01 -23.04
CA ASN A 11 3.02 -5.91 -23.81
C ASN A 11 2.07 -4.71 -23.82
N GLY A 12 2.46 -3.66 -23.09
CA GLY A 12 1.84 -2.35 -23.25
C GLY A 12 2.05 -1.82 -24.68
N PRO A 13 1.45 -0.67 -25.04
CA PRO A 13 1.63 -0.12 -26.38
C PRO A 13 3.08 0.27 -26.72
N PHE A 14 3.98 0.23 -25.74
CA PHE A 14 5.39 0.56 -25.89
C PHE A 14 6.26 -0.70 -25.68
N PRO A 15 7.21 -0.97 -26.61
CA PRO A 15 8.13 -2.09 -26.50
C PRO A 15 9.22 -1.86 -25.44
N GLU A 16 9.51 -0.61 -25.09
CA GLU A 16 10.55 -0.22 -24.14
C GLU A 16 10.03 0.84 -23.15
N GLU A 17 10.45 0.74 -21.88
CA GLU A 17 10.06 1.71 -20.84
C GLU A 17 10.52 3.14 -21.14
N ALA A 18 11.67 3.30 -21.83
CA ALA A 18 12.19 4.61 -22.21
C ALA A 18 11.25 5.33 -23.20
N GLN A 19 10.69 4.59 -24.16
CA GLN A 19 9.74 5.14 -25.13
C GLN A 19 8.40 5.51 -24.47
N GLU A 20 7.94 4.67 -23.54
CA GLU A 20 6.76 4.98 -22.72
C GLU A 20 6.99 6.27 -21.92
N HIS A 21 8.15 6.40 -21.26
CA HIS A 21 8.50 7.59 -20.49
C HIS A 21 8.53 8.84 -21.38
N GLU A 22 9.20 8.79 -22.53
CA GLU A 22 9.25 9.90 -23.48
C GLU A 22 7.85 10.33 -23.94
N TYR A 23 6.99 9.37 -24.29
CA TYR A 23 5.61 9.63 -24.67
C TYR A 23 4.85 10.39 -23.57
N TRP A 24 4.95 9.94 -22.32
CA TRP A 24 4.27 10.62 -21.20
C TRP A 24 4.79 12.04 -20.97
N GLN A 25 6.08 12.31 -21.19
CA GLN A 25 6.65 13.65 -21.04
C GLN A 25 6.13 14.66 -22.09
N LEU A 26 5.68 14.17 -23.25
CA LEU A 26 5.11 15.01 -24.31
C LEU A 26 3.67 15.47 -24.01
N LEU A 27 2.94 14.77 -23.14
CA LEU A 27 1.57 15.15 -22.80
C LEU A 27 1.56 16.46 -21.99
N PRO A 28 0.54 17.33 -22.07
CA PRO A 28 0.51 18.58 -21.29
C PRO A 28 0.40 18.34 -19.78
N LEU A 29 0.77 19.34 -18.98
CA LEU A 29 0.47 19.35 -17.53
C LEU A 29 -1.01 19.64 -17.32
N VAL A 30 -1.63 18.96 -16.35
CA VAL A 30 -3.06 19.08 -16.04
C VAL A 30 -3.24 19.52 -14.58
N PRO A 31 -3.12 20.82 -14.27
CA PRO A 31 -3.14 21.33 -12.90
C PRO A 31 -4.53 21.30 -12.25
N VAL A 32 -5.60 21.07 -13.01
CA VAL A 32 -6.97 21.01 -12.46
C VAL A 32 -7.23 19.72 -11.69
N VAL A 33 -6.47 18.65 -11.94
CA VAL A 33 -6.64 17.36 -11.26
C VAL A 33 -5.94 17.38 -9.90
N THR A 34 -6.72 17.17 -8.85
CA THR A 34 -6.24 17.13 -7.46
C THR A 34 -6.41 15.78 -6.79
N SER A 35 -7.20 14.87 -7.37
CA SER A 35 -7.45 13.53 -6.85
C SER A 35 -7.56 12.53 -8.00
N VAL A 36 -6.98 11.35 -7.82
CA VAL A 36 -7.09 10.22 -8.76
C VAL A 36 -7.61 9.01 -8.01
N LEU A 37 -8.63 8.37 -8.59
CA LEU A 37 -9.31 7.20 -8.06
C LEU A 37 -9.30 6.07 -9.10
N LEU A 38 -8.62 4.98 -8.78
CA LEU A 38 -8.47 3.80 -9.62
C LEU A 38 -8.97 2.58 -8.85
N ARG A 39 -10.23 2.20 -9.06
CA ARG A 39 -10.93 1.15 -8.30
C ARG A 39 -10.87 -0.23 -8.96
N GLN A 40 -11.11 -1.26 -8.16
CA GLN A 40 -11.20 -2.68 -8.52
C GLN A 40 -12.11 -2.98 -9.72
N GLN A 41 -13.14 -2.16 -9.91
CA GLN A 41 -14.15 -2.29 -10.97
C GLN A 41 -13.52 -2.40 -12.38
N ASN A 42 -12.33 -1.83 -12.56
CA ASN A 42 -11.64 -1.83 -13.84
C ASN A 42 -10.92 -3.16 -14.16
N ARG A 43 -10.81 -4.11 -13.20
CA ARG A 43 -10.11 -5.42 -13.32
C ARG A 43 -8.72 -5.36 -13.98
N ARG A 44 -8.08 -4.18 -13.97
CA ARG A 44 -6.82 -3.89 -14.65
C ARG A 44 -5.82 -3.42 -13.62
N ARG A 45 -4.62 -3.99 -13.63
CA ARG A 45 -3.47 -3.41 -12.94
C ARG A 45 -2.76 -2.47 -13.91
N TRP A 46 -2.53 -1.24 -13.48
CA TRP A 46 -1.67 -0.33 -14.21
C TRP A 46 -0.21 -0.64 -13.89
N LYS A 47 0.66 -0.58 -14.90
CA LYS A 47 2.11 -0.61 -14.67
C LYS A 47 2.46 0.53 -13.71
N PRO A 48 3.17 0.27 -12.59
CA PRO A 48 3.52 1.34 -11.65
C PRO A 48 4.30 2.50 -12.28
N MET A 49 5.16 2.21 -13.27
CA MET A 49 5.88 3.24 -14.04
C MET A 49 4.93 4.15 -14.82
N ALA A 50 3.88 3.60 -15.45
CA ALA A 50 2.86 4.38 -16.14
C ALA A 50 2.13 5.31 -15.18
N LEU A 51 1.79 4.83 -13.97
CA LEU A 51 1.18 5.67 -12.92
C LEU A 51 2.11 6.80 -12.48
N ALA A 52 3.40 6.52 -12.28
CA ALA A 52 4.37 7.55 -11.91
C ALA A 52 4.46 8.63 -12.99
N CYS A 53 4.48 8.23 -14.26
CA CYS A 53 4.48 9.16 -15.39
C CYS A 53 3.19 9.98 -15.48
N ILE A 54 2.02 9.35 -15.31
CA ILE A 54 0.72 10.03 -15.27
C ILE A 54 0.70 11.06 -14.13
N PHE A 55 1.07 10.66 -12.91
CA PHE A 55 1.04 11.53 -11.74
C PHE A 55 2.02 12.71 -11.85
N ALA A 56 3.16 12.52 -12.51
CA ALA A 56 4.09 13.61 -12.83
C ALA A 56 3.46 14.71 -13.71
N ARG A 57 2.42 14.38 -14.51
CA ARG A 57 1.67 15.37 -15.29
C ARG A 57 0.57 16.08 -14.50
N LEU A 58 0.35 15.73 -13.24
CA LEU A 58 -0.70 16.26 -12.37
C LEU A 58 -0.09 17.09 -11.22
N PRO A 59 0.39 18.32 -11.48
CA PRO A 59 1.24 19.06 -10.54
C PRO A 59 0.53 19.49 -9.24
N ARG A 60 -0.81 19.38 -9.18
CA ARG A 60 -1.62 19.69 -7.99
C ARG A 60 -2.27 18.45 -7.37
N LEU A 61 -1.84 17.25 -7.75
CA LEU A 61 -2.34 16.01 -7.19
C LEU A 61 -2.07 15.95 -5.68
N ARG A 62 -3.13 15.77 -4.90
CA ARG A 62 -3.11 15.69 -3.43
C ARG A 62 -3.55 14.32 -2.92
N GLU A 63 -4.37 13.61 -3.67
CA GLU A 63 -4.96 12.35 -3.26
C GLU A 63 -4.82 11.30 -4.35
N VAL A 64 -4.38 10.11 -3.94
CA VAL A 64 -4.34 8.91 -4.78
C VAL A 64 -5.04 7.79 -4.03
N HIS A 65 -6.06 7.23 -4.67
CA HIS A 65 -6.67 5.97 -4.26
C HIS A 65 -6.49 4.95 -5.38
N TYR A 66 -5.74 3.89 -5.09
CA TYR A 66 -5.43 2.84 -6.04
C TYR A 66 -5.72 1.45 -5.46
N GLU A 67 -6.57 0.70 -6.16
CA GLU A 67 -6.98 -0.65 -5.79
C GLU A 67 -6.50 -1.68 -6.85
N PRO A 68 -5.20 -2.03 -6.90
CA PRO A 68 -4.68 -3.02 -7.85
C PRO A 68 -5.08 -4.45 -7.49
N TRP A 69 -5.02 -5.33 -8.49
CA TRP A 69 -5.05 -6.78 -8.28
C TRP A 69 -3.67 -7.29 -7.85
N ARG A 70 -3.58 -8.32 -7.01
CA ARG A 70 -2.35 -9.06 -6.69
C ARG A 70 -1.91 -9.96 -7.86
N GLU A 71 -0.63 -10.31 -7.96
CA GLU A 71 -0.18 -11.34 -8.91
C GLU A 71 -0.56 -12.76 -8.50
N TRP A 72 -0.53 -13.63 -9.50
CA TRP A 72 -0.87 -15.04 -9.40
C TRP A 72 0.08 -15.81 -8.49
N ASP A 73 1.38 -15.57 -8.64
CA ASP A 73 2.43 -16.26 -7.91
C ASP A 73 3.50 -15.29 -7.38
N HIS A 74 4.31 -15.77 -6.46
CA HIS A 74 5.36 -14.97 -5.82
C HIS A 74 6.41 -14.45 -6.82
N ALA A 75 6.76 -15.24 -7.85
CA ALA A 75 7.78 -14.84 -8.82
C ALA A 75 7.31 -13.67 -9.70
N GLN A 76 6.03 -13.65 -10.07
CA GLN A 76 5.41 -12.54 -10.78
C GLN A 76 5.21 -11.31 -9.87
N GLN A 77 5.00 -11.50 -8.56
CA GLN A 77 4.81 -10.38 -7.62
C GLN A 77 6.08 -9.55 -7.43
N VAL A 78 7.27 -10.16 -7.47
CA VAL A 78 8.56 -9.47 -7.28
C VAL A 78 8.76 -8.24 -8.18
N PRO A 79 8.69 -8.34 -9.52
CA PRO A 79 8.87 -7.18 -10.40
C PRO A 79 7.77 -6.12 -10.21
N VAL A 80 6.57 -6.52 -9.78
CA VAL A 80 5.47 -5.60 -9.50
C VAL A 80 5.76 -4.78 -8.24
N ASP A 81 6.26 -5.42 -7.18
CA ASP A 81 6.66 -4.76 -5.94
C ASP A 81 7.84 -3.79 -6.17
N GLU A 82 8.78 -4.14 -7.06
CA GLU A 82 9.87 -3.24 -7.48
C GLU A 82 9.35 -2.02 -8.27
N GLY A 83 8.37 -2.24 -9.15
CA GLY A 83 7.68 -1.14 -9.82
C GLY A 83 6.93 -0.24 -8.83
N MET A 84 6.25 -0.84 -7.84
CA MET A 84 5.56 -0.11 -6.78
C MET A 84 6.52 0.71 -5.93
N ARG A 85 7.72 0.18 -5.63
CA ARG A 85 8.79 0.96 -4.96
C ARG A 85 9.12 2.22 -5.74
N SER A 86 9.33 2.11 -7.06
CA SER A 86 9.61 3.26 -7.93
C SER A 86 8.45 4.28 -7.94
N LEU A 87 7.21 3.80 -7.93
CA LEU A 87 6.03 4.68 -7.81
C LEU A 87 6.00 5.39 -6.45
N MET A 88 6.32 4.71 -5.35
CA MET A 88 6.36 5.32 -4.02
C MET A 88 7.48 6.37 -3.90
N GLU A 89 8.65 6.12 -4.49
CA GLU A 89 9.75 7.09 -4.57
C GLU A 89 9.32 8.37 -5.33
N SER A 90 8.59 8.20 -6.43
CA SER A 90 7.99 9.32 -7.18
C SER A 90 6.97 10.11 -6.33
N LEU A 91 6.06 9.41 -5.65
CA LEU A 91 5.06 10.03 -4.78
C LEU A 91 5.68 10.74 -3.57
N ALA A 92 6.77 10.21 -3.00
CA ALA A 92 7.50 10.84 -1.91
C ALA A 92 8.07 12.22 -2.30
N SER A 93 8.33 12.43 -3.59
CA SER A 93 8.81 13.71 -4.15
C SER A 93 7.68 14.61 -4.66
N SER A 94 6.42 14.23 -4.44
CA SER A 94 5.23 14.92 -4.99
C SER A 94 4.50 15.79 -3.95
N GLN A 95 3.35 16.36 -4.35
CA GLN A 95 2.44 17.09 -3.46
C GLN A 95 1.36 16.23 -2.81
N VAL A 96 1.36 14.91 -3.06
CA VAL A 96 0.37 13.97 -2.51
C VAL A 96 0.45 13.95 -0.99
N ARG A 97 -0.73 14.00 -0.35
CA ARG A 97 -0.91 13.99 1.10
C ARG A 97 -1.79 12.83 1.57
N ARG A 98 -2.65 12.31 0.70
CA ARG A 98 -3.54 11.19 0.99
C ARG A 98 -3.25 10.05 0.03
N LEU A 99 -2.86 8.91 0.57
CA LEU A 99 -2.61 7.69 -0.19
C LEU A 99 -3.46 6.55 0.38
N ILE A 100 -4.28 5.96 -0.47
CA ILE A 100 -5.11 4.80 -0.15
C ILE A 100 -4.76 3.70 -1.14
N LEU A 101 -4.23 2.59 -0.63
CA LEU A 101 -3.84 1.42 -1.39
C LEU A 101 -4.64 0.22 -0.88
N PHE A 102 -5.25 -0.51 -1.80
CA PHE A 102 -5.95 -1.75 -1.49
C PHE A 102 -5.60 -2.82 -2.52
N GLU A 103 -4.74 -3.76 -2.15
CA GLU A 103 -4.42 -4.87 -3.04
C GLU A 103 -5.53 -5.92 -2.97
N THR A 104 -5.99 -6.34 -4.14
CA THR A 104 -7.18 -7.18 -4.27
C THR A 104 -6.77 -8.59 -4.68
N SER A 105 -7.31 -9.58 -4.00
CA SER A 105 -7.23 -10.98 -4.40
C SER A 105 -8.65 -11.55 -4.54
N CYS A 106 -8.80 -12.63 -5.31
CA CYS A 106 -10.07 -13.36 -5.43
C CYS A 106 -9.86 -14.77 -4.90
N PRO A 107 -10.46 -15.15 -3.75
CA PRO A 107 -10.32 -16.49 -3.18
C PRO A 107 -10.78 -17.59 -4.16
N GLN A 108 -11.74 -17.31 -5.04
CA GLN A 108 -12.18 -18.26 -6.06
C GLN A 108 -11.05 -18.68 -7.02
N TYR A 109 -10.04 -17.81 -7.24
CA TYR A 109 -8.91 -18.17 -8.08
C TYR A 109 -8.04 -19.28 -7.47
N LEU A 110 -8.04 -19.45 -6.14
CA LEU A 110 -7.38 -20.59 -5.50
C LEU A 110 -8.01 -21.93 -5.89
N LEU A 111 -9.32 -21.92 -6.14
CA LEU A 111 -10.06 -23.11 -6.57
C LEU A 111 -9.88 -23.37 -8.07
N ASP A 112 -9.88 -22.30 -8.87
CA ASP A 112 -9.86 -22.40 -10.32
C ASP A 112 -8.44 -22.55 -10.91
N PHE A 113 -7.40 -22.13 -10.18
CA PHE A 113 -6.02 -22.06 -10.68
C PHE A 113 -5.01 -22.67 -9.68
N PRO A 114 -4.56 -23.93 -9.88
CA PRO A 114 -3.68 -24.64 -8.93
C PRO A 114 -2.25 -24.09 -8.83
N HIS A 115 -1.90 -23.09 -9.65
CA HIS A 115 -0.61 -22.37 -9.57
C HIS A 115 -0.72 -21.02 -8.85
N PHE A 116 -1.90 -20.67 -8.31
CA PHE A 116 -2.09 -19.43 -7.58
C PHE A 116 -1.64 -19.61 -6.12
N ASP A 117 -0.70 -18.79 -5.67
CA ASP A 117 -0.18 -18.86 -4.30
C ASP A 117 -1.22 -18.27 -3.31
N ALA A 118 -1.59 -19.05 -2.30
CA ALA A 118 -2.57 -18.64 -1.30
C ALA A 118 -2.18 -17.36 -0.54
N ASP A 119 -0.91 -17.26 -0.14
CA ASP A 119 -0.37 -16.09 0.53
C ASP A 119 0.31 -15.14 -0.46
N ARG A 120 0.35 -13.84 -0.14
CA ARG A 120 0.95 -12.78 -0.97
C ARG A 120 2.44 -13.01 -1.29
N GLY A 121 3.16 -13.75 -0.46
CA GLY A 121 4.61 -13.78 -0.43
C GLY A 121 5.18 -12.65 0.42
N SER A 122 6.44 -12.31 0.15
CA SER A 122 7.15 -11.22 0.82
C SER A 122 6.50 -9.87 0.49
N THR A 123 6.44 -8.96 1.47
CA THR A 123 6.02 -7.56 1.24
C THR A 123 7.14 -6.56 1.54
N VAL A 124 8.36 -7.04 1.78
CA VAL A 124 9.44 -6.23 2.39
C VAL A 124 9.77 -5.01 1.54
N VAL A 125 9.93 -5.22 0.23
CA VAL A 125 10.30 -4.16 -0.73
C VAL A 125 9.23 -3.07 -0.76
N VAL A 126 7.95 -3.45 -0.90
CA VAL A 126 6.85 -2.50 -1.00
C VAL A 126 6.55 -1.84 0.36
N SER A 127 6.68 -2.57 1.46
CA SER A 127 6.53 -2.06 2.82
C SER A 127 7.58 -1.00 3.15
N GLN A 128 8.85 -1.23 2.82
CA GLN A 128 9.92 -0.24 2.97
C GLN A 128 9.65 1.03 2.16
N ALA A 129 9.22 0.87 0.90
CA ALA A 129 8.94 2.00 0.02
C ALA A 129 7.76 2.85 0.50
N ILE A 130 6.68 2.21 0.93
CA ILE A 130 5.49 2.88 1.50
C ILE A 130 5.83 3.55 2.83
N ALA A 131 6.62 2.89 3.70
CA ALA A 131 7.09 3.47 4.95
C ALA A 131 7.88 4.76 4.70
N ARG A 132 8.79 4.77 3.73
CA ARG A 132 9.54 5.97 3.34
C ARG A 132 8.63 7.06 2.78
N ALA A 133 7.71 6.72 1.87
CA ALA A 133 6.77 7.68 1.29
C ALA A 133 5.83 8.30 2.35
N SER A 134 5.48 7.54 3.38
CA SER A 134 4.57 7.96 4.45
C SER A 134 5.05 9.19 5.22
N LEU A 135 6.35 9.49 5.23
CA LEU A 135 6.93 10.68 5.86
C LEU A 135 6.33 12.00 5.34
N MET A 136 5.90 11.99 4.08
CA MET A 136 5.35 13.17 3.40
C MET A 136 3.82 13.20 3.41
N LEU A 137 3.16 12.16 3.93
CA LEU A 137 1.72 12.01 3.91
C LEU A 137 1.05 12.58 5.16
N GLU A 138 -0.21 12.95 5.01
CA GLU A 138 -1.16 13.26 6.08
C GLU A 138 -2.05 12.05 6.40
N HIS A 139 -2.32 11.22 5.39
CA HIS A 139 -3.18 10.05 5.50
C HIS A 139 -2.62 8.90 4.67
N LEU A 140 -2.37 7.77 5.31
CA LEU A 140 -1.98 6.52 4.67
C LEU A 140 -2.95 5.41 5.07
N SER A 141 -3.51 4.73 4.07
CA SER A 141 -4.14 3.43 4.22
C SER A 141 -3.50 2.48 3.21
N ALA A 142 -2.98 1.35 3.67
CA ALA A 142 -2.41 0.32 2.80
C ALA A 142 -2.91 -1.06 3.27
N SER A 143 -3.84 -1.61 2.51
CA SER A 143 -4.56 -2.84 2.84
C SER A 143 -4.12 -3.97 1.92
N PHE A 144 -3.77 -5.10 2.51
CA PHE A 144 -3.29 -6.35 1.89
C PHE A 144 -2.01 -6.26 1.06
N MET A 145 -1.61 -5.06 0.61
CA MET A 145 -0.37 -4.81 -0.13
C MET A 145 0.88 -4.87 0.75
N VAL A 146 0.72 -4.56 2.05
CA VAL A 146 1.81 -4.48 3.02
C VAL A 146 1.44 -5.25 4.27
N ASP A 147 2.46 -5.81 4.92
CA ASP A 147 2.35 -6.27 6.29
C ASP A 147 2.87 -5.20 7.26
N ALA A 148 2.09 -4.92 8.31
CA ALA A 148 2.46 -3.92 9.30
C ALA A 148 3.78 -4.26 10.02
N SER A 149 4.07 -5.56 10.23
CA SER A 149 5.34 -5.99 10.84
C SER A 149 6.53 -5.57 9.99
N GLU A 150 6.48 -5.82 8.68
CA GLU A 150 7.53 -5.44 7.73
C GLU A 150 7.60 -3.92 7.53
N PHE A 151 6.46 -3.21 7.57
CA PHE A 151 6.41 -1.75 7.55
C PHE A 151 7.12 -1.14 8.76
N PHE A 152 6.83 -1.61 9.98
CA PHE A 152 7.43 -1.06 11.19
C PHE A 152 8.90 -1.47 11.36
N ALA A 153 9.28 -2.67 10.91
CA ALA A 153 10.68 -3.10 10.87
C ALA A 153 11.55 -2.28 9.91
N ALA A 154 10.94 -1.65 8.89
CA ALA A 154 11.63 -0.82 7.91
C ALA A 154 11.96 0.61 8.40
N LEU A 155 11.46 1.01 9.58
CA LEU A 155 11.58 2.40 10.03
C LEU A 155 13.00 2.71 10.51
N ASP A 156 13.52 3.85 10.06
CA ASP A 156 14.78 4.39 10.59
C ASP A 156 14.50 5.21 11.88
N PRO A 157 15.27 5.03 12.97
CA PRO A 157 15.09 5.76 14.23
C PRO A 157 15.17 7.30 14.11
N SER A 158 15.75 7.83 13.03
CA SER A 158 15.82 9.27 12.74
C SER A 158 14.54 9.84 12.12
N TRP A 159 13.64 8.98 11.62
CA TRP A 159 12.44 9.40 10.92
C TRP A 159 11.44 10.10 11.82
N ARG A 160 10.83 11.17 11.28
CA ARG A 160 9.84 11.98 11.99
C ARG A 160 8.69 12.30 11.05
N TRP A 161 7.47 11.95 11.45
CA TRP A 161 6.26 12.26 10.69
C TRP A 161 5.68 13.59 11.18
N CYS A 162 5.86 14.63 10.39
CA CYS A 162 5.41 15.97 10.73
C CYS A 162 3.92 16.20 10.42
N ASN A 163 3.32 15.39 9.54
CA ASN A 163 1.99 15.62 8.99
C ASN A 163 1.03 14.43 9.11
N LEU A 164 1.52 13.21 9.33
CA LEU A 164 0.68 12.03 9.36
C LEU A 164 -0.31 12.09 10.52
N THR A 165 -1.59 12.03 10.19
CA THR A 165 -2.74 12.08 11.11
C THR A 165 -3.48 10.75 11.16
N TRP A 166 -3.43 9.98 10.07
CA TRP A 166 -4.10 8.70 9.94
C TRP A 166 -3.17 7.66 9.33
N LEU A 167 -3.07 6.50 9.98
CA LEU A 167 -2.38 5.32 9.48
C LEU A 167 -3.30 4.10 9.59
N ALA A 168 -3.50 3.37 8.49
CA ALA A 168 -4.19 2.09 8.50
C ALA A 168 -3.39 1.06 7.70
N LEU A 169 -3.00 -0.04 8.34
CA LEU A 169 -2.21 -1.12 7.74
C LEU A 169 -2.87 -2.47 8.00
N THR A 170 -2.61 -3.45 7.14
CA THR A 170 -2.94 -4.84 7.40
C THR A 170 -1.77 -5.60 8.02
N SER A 171 -2.02 -6.63 8.83
CA SER A 171 -0.99 -7.59 9.21
C SER A 171 -1.51 -9.01 9.30
N ARG A 172 -0.76 -9.97 8.77
CA ARG A 172 -1.06 -11.40 8.86
C ARG A 172 -0.93 -11.94 10.28
N LEU A 173 -0.21 -11.23 11.17
CA LEU A 173 -0.04 -11.58 12.57
C LEU A 173 -1.34 -11.51 13.37
N LEU A 174 -2.33 -10.72 12.92
CA LEU A 174 -3.63 -10.62 13.59
C LEU A 174 -4.58 -11.78 13.19
N THR A 175 -4.13 -13.02 13.42
CA THR A 175 -4.93 -14.25 13.27
C THR A 175 -4.72 -15.19 14.47
N PRO A 176 -5.69 -16.07 14.82
CA PRO A 176 -5.64 -16.87 16.04
C PRO A 176 -4.44 -17.83 16.14
N ASP A 177 -3.91 -18.26 15.00
CA ASP A 177 -2.87 -19.28 14.91
C ASP A 177 -1.44 -18.70 14.98
N GLN A 178 -1.30 -17.38 15.14
CA GLN A 178 0.00 -16.71 15.14
C GLN A 178 0.59 -16.63 16.54
N ASP A 179 1.92 -16.58 16.57
CA ASP A 179 2.68 -16.50 17.80
C ASP A 179 2.49 -15.15 18.50
N ALA A 180 2.17 -15.20 19.80
CA ALA A 180 1.86 -14.01 20.59
C ALA A 180 3.07 -13.07 20.70
N ASP A 181 4.29 -13.61 20.81
CA ASP A 181 5.50 -12.80 20.94
C ASP A 181 5.73 -11.98 19.66
N THR A 182 5.53 -12.57 18.47
CA THR A 182 5.64 -11.81 17.20
C THR A 182 4.58 -10.72 17.04
N MET A 183 3.37 -10.94 17.56
CA MET A 183 2.32 -9.92 17.56
C MET A 183 2.69 -8.77 18.50
N ASP A 184 3.17 -9.09 19.70
CA ASP A 184 3.59 -8.11 20.68
C ASP A 184 4.77 -7.27 20.16
N ASP A 185 5.78 -7.89 19.54
CA ASP A 185 6.91 -7.21 18.89
C ASP A 185 6.44 -6.19 17.85
N MET A 186 5.47 -6.58 16.99
CA MET A 186 4.89 -5.68 16.01
C MET A 186 4.14 -4.51 16.67
N LEU A 187 3.36 -4.77 17.72
CA LEU A 187 2.59 -3.73 18.42
C LEU A 187 3.51 -2.77 19.19
N GLU A 188 4.61 -3.26 19.76
CA GLU A 188 5.66 -2.43 20.37
C GLU A 188 6.32 -1.53 19.33
N ALA A 189 6.68 -2.08 18.16
CA ALA A 189 7.24 -1.30 17.05
C ALA A 189 6.25 -0.23 16.55
N ALA A 190 4.96 -0.58 16.46
CA ALA A 190 3.90 0.36 16.12
C ALA A 190 3.76 1.50 17.15
N ALA A 191 3.83 1.17 18.44
CA ALA A 191 3.80 2.15 19.52
C ALA A 191 5.02 3.08 19.46
N ALA A 192 6.24 2.54 19.26
CA ALA A 192 7.45 3.32 19.09
C ALA A 192 7.35 4.27 17.88
N ALA A 193 6.80 3.79 16.76
CA ALA A 193 6.55 4.61 15.58
C ALA A 193 5.56 5.74 15.89
N ALA A 194 4.43 5.44 16.55
CA ALA A 194 3.41 6.42 16.92
C ALA A 194 3.99 7.59 17.76
N MET A 195 4.96 7.33 18.64
CA MET A 195 5.63 8.35 19.43
C MET A 195 6.41 9.37 18.58
N THR A 196 6.81 9.01 17.37
CA THR A 196 7.49 9.90 16.41
C THR A 196 6.53 10.62 15.45
N MET A 197 5.24 10.27 15.48
CA MET A 197 4.19 10.84 14.63
C MET A 197 3.41 11.93 15.38
N ARG A 198 3.91 13.16 15.33
CA ARG A 198 3.44 14.27 16.21
C ARG A 198 1.96 14.66 16.03
N LYS A 199 1.41 14.44 14.84
CA LYS A 199 0.03 14.78 14.51
C LYS A 199 -0.88 13.56 14.42
N LEU A 200 -0.41 12.37 14.78
CA LEU A 200 -1.19 11.15 14.66
C LEU A 200 -2.45 11.24 15.52
N GLU A 201 -3.60 11.09 14.86
CA GLU A 201 -4.92 11.07 15.47
C GLU A 201 -5.45 9.64 15.57
N THR A 202 -5.14 8.80 14.59
CA THR A 202 -5.57 7.39 14.58
C THR A 202 -4.56 6.51 13.88
N MET A 203 -4.31 5.34 14.48
CA MET A 203 -3.59 4.24 13.86
C MET A 203 -4.44 2.98 13.97
N GLU A 204 -4.59 2.27 12.86
CA GLU A 204 -5.29 0.99 12.76
C GLU A 204 -4.36 -0.07 12.18
N ILE A 205 -4.27 -1.21 12.86
CA ILE A 205 -3.67 -2.42 12.33
C ILE A 205 -4.76 -3.47 12.36
N TRP A 206 -5.08 -4.07 11.23
CA TRP A 206 -6.20 -4.98 11.13
C TRP A 206 -5.91 -6.16 10.21
N ASN A 207 -6.73 -7.19 10.34
CA ASN A 207 -6.78 -8.28 9.38
C ASN A 207 -8.21 -8.77 9.25
N GLY A 208 -8.55 -9.32 8.09
CA GLY A 208 -9.89 -9.80 7.81
C GLY A 208 -9.90 -10.84 6.70
N SER A 209 -10.57 -11.96 6.98
CA SER A 209 -10.90 -13.02 6.05
C SER A 209 -12.32 -13.55 6.33
N GLU A 210 -12.78 -14.53 5.57
CA GLU A 210 -14.10 -15.11 5.79
C GLU A 210 -14.20 -15.73 7.19
N GLY A 211 -15.13 -15.23 8.01
CA GLY A 211 -15.36 -15.72 9.37
C GLY A 211 -14.35 -15.26 10.43
N LEU A 212 -13.35 -14.46 10.06
CA LEU A 212 -12.33 -13.96 10.99
C LEU A 212 -12.01 -12.48 10.72
N ALA A 213 -12.13 -11.63 11.73
CA ALA A 213 -11.63 -10.27 11.65
C ALA A 213 -11.05 -9.83 12.99
N MET A 214 -9.96 -9.07 12.94
CA MET A 214 -9.34 -8.47 14.10
C MET A 214 -8.85 -7.06 13.78
N VAL A 215 -9.01 -6.14 14.74
CA VAL A 215 -8.49 -4.78 14.64
C VAL A 215 -7.88 -4.35 15.96
N PHE A 216 -6.65 -3.85 15.90
CA PHE A 216 -6.03 -3.00 16.89
C PHE A 216 -6.18 -1.55 16.43
N ARG A 217 -6.68 -0.69 17.31
CA ARG A 217 -6.84 0.74 17.05
C ARG A 217 -6.26 1.56 18.19
N TYR A 218 -5.35 2.46 17.84
CA TYR A 218 -4.97 3.61 18.65
C TYR A 218 -5.75 4.85 18.18
N LYS A 219 -6.32 5.60 19.12
CA LYS A 219 -6.95 6.89 18.85
C LYS A 219 -6.44 7.92 19.86
N ARG A 220 -5.92 9.02 19.35
CA ARG A 220 -5.50 10.15 20.17
C ARG A 220 -6.72 10.74 20.87
N ALA A 221 -6.59 10.94 22.17
CA ALA A 221 -7.62 11.62 22.94
C ALA A 221 -7.65 13.13 22.68
N PRO A 222 -8.82 13.78 22.87
CA PRO A 222 -8.89 15.22 23.03
C PRO A 222 -7.94 15.70 24.15
N ALA A 223 -7.52 16.97 24.12
CA ALA A 223 -6.43 17.57 24.91
C ALA A 223 -6.45 17.43 26.45
N ARG A 224 -7.34 16.62 27.02
CA ARG A 224 -7.47 16.32 28.46
C ARG A 224 -7.67 14.82 28.79
N ALA A 225 -7.65 13.93 27.81
CA ALA A 225 -7.84 12.49 28.02
C ALA A 225 -6.59 11.69 27.62
N MET A 226 -6.47 10.47 28.17
CA MET A 226 -5.48 9.49 27.72
C MET A 226 -5.89 8.92 26.36
N ALA A 227 -4.90 8.59 25.53
CA ALA A 227 -5.18 7.93 24.26
C ALA A 227 -5.99 6.64 24.48
N GLU A 228 -6.91 6.37 23.56
CA GLU A 228 -7.77 5.20 23.59
C GLU A 228 -7.14 4.09 22.74
N ILE A 229 -6.94 2.93 23.34
CA ILE A 229 -6.54 1.71 22.64
C ILE A 229 -7.73 0.76 22.67
N THR A 230 -8.11 0.25 21.50
CA THR A 230 -9.21 -0.70 21.34
C THR A 230 -8.73 -1.90 20.55
N ILE A 231 -9.01 -3.10 21.06
CA ILE A 231 -8.82 -4.37 20.34
C ILE A 231 -10.19 -5.02 20.19
N ARG A 232 -10.52 -5.45 18.98
CA ARG A 232 -11.76 -6.21 18.69
C ARG A 232 -11.45 -7.37 17.76
N GLY A 233 -12.03 -8.52 18.05
CA GLY A 233 -12.00 -9.72 17.21
C GLY A 233 -13.41 -10.32 17.10
N THR A 234 -13.63 -11.16 16.08
CA THR A 234 -14.83 -11.98 15.90
C THR A 234 -14.69 -13.36 16.53
#